data_AF-A0A816HC14-F1
#
_entry.id   AF-A0A816HC14-F1
#
_cell.length_a   1.000
_cell.length_b   1.000
_cell.length_c   1.000
_cell.angle_alpha   90.00
_cell.angle_beta   90.00
_cell.angle_gamma   90.00
#
_symmetry.space_group_name_H-M   'P 1'
#
loop_
_entity.id
_entity.type
_entity.pdbx_description
1 polymer ?
#
loop_
_entity_poly.entity_id
_entity_poly.type
_entity_poly.pdbx_seq_one_letter_code
_entity_poly.pdbx_strand_id
1 'polypeptide(L)'
;MLLFLKSLPVGCHFNIIRFGSQYKTLFNENTVLYNKTNAQQAEQLIERLKADLGGTDLLKPLRWIERYSPSQGRSRQVFLLTDGEISNVTEDNHQVDH
;
A
#
# COMPACT_ATOMS: atom_id res chain seq x y z
N MET A 1 8.60 9.30 -6.85
CA MET A 1 7.25 8.76 -6.54
C MET A 1 6.17 9.26 -7.50
N LEU A 2 6.05 10.55 -7.80
CA LEU A 2 5.04 11.06 -8.76
C LEU A 2 5.11 10.38 -10.14
N LEU A 3 6.31 10.13 -10.66
CA LEU A 3 6.53 9.41 -11.90
C LEU A 3 5.94 7.98 -11.87
N PHE A 4 6.06 7.29 -10.73
CA PHE A 4 5.51 5.94 -10.55
C PHE A 4 3.98 5.94 -10.62
N LEU A 5 3.33 6.88 -9.94
CA LEU A 5 1.88 7.06 -10.03
C LEU A 5 1.44 7.30 -11.49
N LYS A 6 2.16 8.15 -12.22
CA LYS A 6 1.85 8.47 -13.62
C LYS A 6 2.14 7.33 -14.60
N SER A 7 2.97 6.36 -14.21
CA SER A 7 3.24 5.16 -15.00
C SER A 7 2.21 4.04 -14.82
N LEU A 8 1.23 4.20 -13.92
CA LEU A 8 0.23 3.17 -13.71
C LEU A 8 -0.58 2.89 -14.99
N PRO A 9 -0.87 1.61 -15.30
CA PRO A 9 -1.64 1.27 -16.49
C PRO A 9 -3.05 1.86 -16.47
N VAL A 10 -3.53 2.26 -17.64
CA VAL A 10 -4.92 2.72 -17.81
C VAL A 10 -5.89 1.60 -17.42
N GLY A 11 -6.92 1.93 -16.63
CA GLY A 11 -7.93 0.97 -16.19
C GLY A 11 -7.50 0.06 -15.02
N CYS A 12 -6.28 0.22 -14.50
CA CYS A 12 -5.87 -0.47 -13.29
C CYS A 12 -6.61 0.09 -12.06
N HIS A 13 -6.55 -0.66 -10.97
CA HIS A 13 -6.98 -0.17 -9.66
C HIS A 13 -5.76 -0.01 -8.77
N PHE A 14 -5.79 0.94 -7.85
CA PHE A 14 -4.67 1.25 -6.98
C PHE A 14 -5.12 1.78 -5.62
N ASN A 15 -4.20 1.77 -4.67
CA ASN A 15 -4.28 2.51 -3.42
C ASN A 15 -2.84 2.86 -2.98
N ILE A 16 -2.69 3.92 -2.20
CA ILE A 16 -1.41 4.28 -1.59
C ILE A 16 -1.55 4.04 -0.10
N ILE A 17 -0.68 3.19 0.44
CA ILE A 17 -0.64 2.87 1.86
C ILE A 17 0.70 3.37 2.39
N ARG A 18 0.64 4.36 3.27
CA ARG A 18 1.79 4.83 4.04
C ARG A 18 1.91 3.97 5.28
N PHE A 19 3.13 3.58 5.64
CA PHE A 19 3.38 2.73 6.78
C PHE A 19 4.50 3.31 7.66
N GLY A 20 4.48 2.85 8.90
CA GLY A 20 5.40 3.17 9.97
C GLY A 20 5.00 2.32 11.19
N SER A 21 5.11 2.81 12.42
CA SER A 21 4.49 2.16 13.59
C SER A 21 2.96 2.08 13.48
N GLN A 22 2.36 3.01 12.72
CA GLN A 22 0.98 2.99 12.26
C GLN A 22 0.94 2.99 10.73
N TYR A 23 -0.21 2.65 10.13
CA TYR A 23 -0.42 2.79 8.70
C TYR A 23 -1.60 3.72 8.39
N LYS A 24 -1.56 4.36 7.22
CA LYS A 24 -2.65 5.19 6.69
C LYS A 24 -2.86 4.84 5.22
N THR A 25 -4.10 4.52 4.86
CA THR A 25 -4.50 4.31 3.48
C THR A 25 -4.99 5.63 2.89
N LEU A 26 -4.79 5.82 1.57
CA LEU A 26 -5.37 6.96 0.86
C LEU A 26 -6.88 6.77 0.67
N PHE A 27 -7.29 5.55 0.33
CA PHE A 27 -8.69 5.16 0.17
C PHE A 27 -9.09 4.16 1.25
N ASN A 28 -10.34 4.24 1.70
CA ASN A 28 -10.90 3.30 2.68
C ASN A 28 -11.21 1.95 2.05
N GLU A 29 -11.54 1.95 0.76
CA GLU A 29 -11.60 0.76 -0.08
C GLU A 29 -10.20 0.20 -0.31
N ASN A 30 -10.11 -1.12 -0.50
CA ASN A 30 -8.84 -1.78 -0.78
C ASN A 30 -8.11 -1.15 -1.98
N THR A 31 -8.82 -0.96 -3.09
CA THR A 31 -8.31 -0.27 -4.30
C THR A 31 -9.42 0.46 -5.03
N VAL A 32 -9.10 1.58 -5.66
CA VAL A 32 -10.01 2.37 -6.51
C VAL A 32 -9.51 2.45 -7.94
N LEU A 33 -10.39 2.72 -8.91
CA LEU A 33 -10.01 2.89 -10.31
C LEU A 33 -8.99 4.03 -10.46
N TYR A 34 -7.94 3.81 -11.26
CA TYR A 34 -7.03 4.87 -11.69
C TYR A 34 -7.74 5.78 -12.72
N ASN A 35 -8.32 6.86 -12.21
CA ASN A 35 -9.00 7.90 -12.98
C ASN A 35 -8.46 9.28 -12.57
N LYS A 36 -8.85 10.34 -13.29
CA LYS A 36 -8.37 11.71 -13.05
C LYS A 36 -8.57 12.17 -11.61
N THR A 37 -9.74 11.92 -11.02
CA THR A 37 -10.09 12.34 -9.66
C THR A 37 -9.21 11.64 -8.61
N ASN A 38 -9.11 10.30 -8.69
CA ASN A 38 -8.33 9.50 -7.74
C ASN A 38 -6.83 9.74 -7.90
N ALA A 39 -6.36 9.94 -9.15
CA ALA A 39 -4.98 10.32 -9.42
C ALA A 39 -4.65 11.67 -8.77
N GLN A 40 -5.50 12.68 -8.91
CA GLN A 40 -5.28 13.99 -8.29
C GLN A 40 -5.20 13.93 -6.76
N GLN A 41 -6.04 13.10 -6.11
CA GLN A 41 -5.95 12.87 -4.66
C GLN A 41 -4.62 12.20 -4.26
N ALA A 42 -4.17 11.24 -5.08
CA ALA A 42 -2.88 10.59 -4.87
C ALA A 42 -1.69 11.54 -5.09
N GLU A 43 -1.75 12.43 -6.10
CA GLU A 43 -0.74 13.47 -6.32
C GLU A 43 -0.63 14.40 -5.11
N GLN A 44 -1.77 14.88 -4.58
CA GLN A 44 -1.82 15.73 -3.39
C GLN A 44 -1.23 15.03 -2.14
N LEU A 45 -1.48 13.73 -2.00
CA LEU A 45 -0.86 12.94 -0.93
C LEU A 45 0.66 12.87 -1.11
N ILE A 46 1.12 12.59 -2.34
CA ILE A 46 2.56 12.46 -2.68
C ILE A 46 3.31 13.76 -2.43
N GLU A 47 2.72 14.92 -2.75
CA GLU A 47 3.34 16.22 -2.49
C GLU A 47 3.52 16.53 -1.00
N ARG A 48 2.68 15.93 -0.15
CA ARG A 48 2.66 16.16 1.31
C ARG A 48 3.30 15.02 2.10
N LEU A 49 3.88 14.04 1.42
CA LEU A 49 4.42 12.84 2.06
C LEU A 49 5.59 13.20 2.98
N LYS A 50 5.54 12.71 4.21
CA LYS A 50 6.55 12.90 5.26
C LYS A 50 6.69 11.59 6.03
N ALA A 51 7.86 11.38 6.64
CA ALA A 51 8.09 10.28 7.58
C ALA A 51 7.46 10.61 8.95
N ASP A 52 6.13 10.62 9.01
CA ASP A 52 5.34 11.07 10.16
C ASP A 52 4.58 9.95 10.88
N LEU A 53 4.88 8.68 10.55
CA LEU A 53 4.18 7.50 11.08
C LEU A 53 4.97 6.68 12.10
N GLY A 54 6.10 7.20 12.58
CA GLY A 54 6.98 6.52 13.54
C GLY A 54 7.97 5.57 12.87
N GLY A 55 8.42 4.54 13.60
CA GLY A 55 9.37 3.51 13.13
C GLY A 55 8.82 2.65 12.00
N THR A 56 9.35 1.45 11.75
CA THR A 56 8.96 0.64 10.59
C THR A 56 8.21 -0.63 10.99
N ASP A 57 6.93 -0.75 10.64
CA ASP A 57 6.10 -1.97 10.80
C ASP A 57 5.29 -2.22 9.53
N LEU A 58 5.73 -3.20 8.74
CA LEU A 58 5.10 -3.59 7.48
C LEU A 58 4.00 -4.65 7.66
N LEU A 59 3.96 -5.34 8.80
CA LEU A 59 3.04 -6.45 9.03
C LEU A 59 1.59 -5.95 9.10
N LYS A 60 1.36 -4.83 9.79
CA LYS A 60 0.03 -4.23 9.90
C LYS A 60 -0.63 -3.91 8.55
N PRO A 61 0.00 -3.15 7.63
CA PRO A 61 -0.60 -2.88 6.32
C PRO A 61 -0.74 -4.14 5.46
N LEU A 62 0.18 -5.11 5.53
CA LEU A 62 0.05 -6.38 4.79
C LEU A 62 -1.17 -7.19 5.24
N ARG A 63 -1.36 -7.37 6.55
CA ARG A 63 -2.56 -8.03 7.10
C ARG A 63 -3.85 -7.30 6.72
N TRP A 64 -3.82 -5.97 6.58
CA TRP A 64 -4.97 -5.22 6.10
C TRP A 64 -5.27 -5.51 4.63
N ILE A 65 -4.24 -5.54 3.76
CA ILE A 65 -4.37 -5.89 2.34
C ILE A 65 -4.96 -7.30 2.16
N GLU A 66 -4.50 -8.28 2.95
CA GLU A 66 -4.94 -9.69 2.88
C GLU A 66 -6.43 -9.90 3.17
N ARG A 67 -7.06 -9.01 3.96
CA ARG A 67 -8.51 -9.09 4.26
C ARG A 67 -9.39 -8.96 3.02
N TYR A 68 -8.83 -8.47 1.92
CA TYR A 68 -9.56 -8.25 0.68
C TYR A 68 -8.98 -9.15 -0.40
N SER A 69 -9.79 -10.00 -1.02
CA SER A 69 -9.39 -10.73 -2.22
C SER A 69 -9.29 -9.78 -3.42
N PRO A 70 -8.34 -10.00 -4.35
CA PRO A 70 -8.38 -9.30 -5.64
C PRO A 70 -9.72 -9.52 -6.35
N SER A 71 -10.22 -8.51 -7.05
CA SER A 71 -11.43 -8.68 -7.87
C SER A 71 -11.19 -9.74 -8.94
N GLN A 72 -12.25 -10.45 -9.33
CA GLN A 72 -12.20 -11.49 -10.37
C GLN A 72 -11.49 -10.98 -11.63
N GLY A 73 -10.56 -11.79 -12.15
CA GLY A 73 -9.75 -11.46 -13.33
C GLY A 73 -8.64 -10.43 -13.12
N ARG A 74 -8.35 -10.01 -11.87
CA ARG A 74 -7.26 -9.08 -11.56
C ARG A 74 -6.22 -9.71 -10.65
N SER A 75 -4.95 -9.53 -11.00
CA SER A 75 -3.83 -9.84 -10.11
C SER A 75 -3.50 -8.63 -9.23
N ARG A 76 -3.13 -8.86 -7.97
CA ARG A 76 -2.63 -7.82 -7.07
C ARG A 76 -1.12 -7.79 -7.12
N GLN A 77 -0.56 -6.60 -7.32
CA GLN A 77 0.87 -6.34 -7.20
C GLN A 77 1.08 -5.32 -6.08
N VAL A 78 2.00 -5.63 -5.16
CA VAL A 78 2.37 -4.74 -4.06
C VAL A 78 3.77 -4.22 -4.34
N PHE A 79 3.90 -2.89 -4.49
CA PHE A 79 5.17 -2.21 -4.67
C PHE A 79 5.58 -1.55 -3.36
N LEU A 80 6.71 -1.96 -2.80
CA LEU A 80 7.26 -1.38 -1.58
C LEU A 80 8.31 -0.33 -1.95
N LEU A 81 8.10 0.92 -1.52
CA LEU A 81 9.09 1.99 -1.63
C LEU A 81 9.53 2.37 -0.23
N THR A 82 10.81 2.16 0.06
CA THR A 82 11.48 2.48 1.34
C THR A 82 12.87 3.03 1.04
N ASP A 83 13.41 3.79 1.98
CA ASP A 83 14.80 4.27 1.99
C ASP A 83 15.82 3.19 2.44
N GLY A 84 15.34 2.03 2.89
CA GLY A 84 16.18 0.85 3.14
C GLY A 84 16.15 0.32 4.58
N GLU A 85 15.52 1.01 5.53
CA GLU A 85 15.38 0.50 6.90
C GLU A 85 14.06 -0.25 7.11
N ILE A 86 14.10 -1.59 6.98
CA ILE A 86 12.99 -2.47 7.34
C ILE A 86 13.30 -3.14 8.68
N SER A 87 12.68 -2.67 9.76
CA SER A 87 12.57 -3.44 11.00
C SER A 87 11.36 -4.37 10.89
N ASN A 88 11.61 -5.69 10.95
CA ASN A 88 10.64 -6.78 11.00
C ASN A 88 9.79 -7.05 9.74
N VAL A 89 10.30 -7.99 8.94
CA VAL A 89 9.54 -8.94 8.11
C VAL A 89 9.73 -10.35 8.68
N THR A 90 9.43 -10.57 9.95
CA THR A 90 9.35 -11.94 10.47
C THR A 90 7.98 -12.50 10.14
N GLU A 91 7.96 -13.48 9.25
CA GLU A 91 6.82 -14.38 9.04
C GLU A 91 6.44 -14.99 10.40
N ASP A 92 5.24 -14.72 10.89
CA ASP A 92 4.62 -15.58 11.90
C ASP A 92 4.31 -16.90 11.20
N ASN A 93 5.30 -17.80 11.16
CA ASN A 93 5.07 -19.19 10.83
C ASN A 93 4.04 -19.74 11.82
N HIS A 94 2.87 -20.11 11.30
CA HIS A 94 1.91 -20.92 12.04
C HIS A 94 2.65 -22.13 12.61
N GLN A 95 2.73 -22.19 13.94
CA GLN A 95 2.94 -23.43 14.64
C GLN A 95 1.75 -24.33 14.29
N VAL A 96 1.96 -25.29 13.39
CA VAL A 96 1.07 -26.43 13.22
C VAL A 96 1.36 -27.31 14.43
N ASP A 97 0.55 -27.16 15.47
CA ASP A 97 0.52 -28.12 16.57
C ASP A 97 -0.06 -29.44 16.02
N HIS A 98 0.76 -30.49 16.11
CA HIS A 98 0.36 -31.89 15.99
C HIS A 98 -0.29 -32.38 17.29
#